data_AF-A0A350JJH3-F1
#
_entry.id   AF-A0A350JJH3-F1
#
_cell.length_a   1.000
_cell.length_b   1.000
_cell.length_c   1.000
_cell.angle_alpha   90.00
_cell.angle_beta   90.00
_cell.angle_gamma   90.00
#
_symmetry.space_group_name_H-M   'P 1'
#
loop_
_entity.id
_entity.type
_entity.pdbx_description
1 polymer ?
#
loop_
_entity_poly.entity_id
_entity_poly.type
_entity_poly.pdbx_seq_one_letter_code
_entity_poly.pdbx_strand_id
1 'polypeptide(L)'
;MADPKNRVEVVTVDFDDTLKMKEDGSPNPIIIRKINKLRNKVEKIYIVTSRRDSWDNRLEINDFIDTNQLKIDGIYLTNFADKWYTLKKLNSDLHFDDEKEEWDTIRDNLPSVKVVRVDHNTGKVIKDENK
;
A
#
# COMPACT_ATOMS: atom_id res chain seq x y z
N MET A 1 22.25 12.14 -17.54
CA MET A 1 20.87 12.44 -17.08
C MET A 1 20.18 11.11 -16.88
N ALA A 2 19.60 10.86 -15.70
CA ALA A 2 18.85 9.62 -15.47
C ALA A 2 17.59 9.63 -16.33
N ASP A 3 17.24 8.49 -16.93
CA ASP A 3 16.02 8.33 -17.71
C ASP A 3 14.80 8.62 -16.81
N PRO A 4 13.93 9.59 -17.14
CA PRO A 4 12.78 9.97 -16.30
C PRO A 4 11.84 8.81 -16.00
N LYS A 5 11.84 7.76 -16.83
CA LYS A 5 10.94 6.61 -16.73
C LYS A 5 11.20 5.64 -15.57
N ASN A 6 12.17 5.91 -14.69
CA ASN A 6 12.55 4.97 -13.64
C ASN A 6 12.43 5.51 -12.20
N ARG A 7 11.81 6.68 -12.02
CA ARG A 7 11.53 7.24 -10.70
C ARG A 7 10.19 6.74 -10.18
N VAL A 8 10.16 6.34 -8.91
CA VAL A 8 8.90 6.08 -8.19
C VAL A 8 8.38 7.42 -7.68
N GLU A 9 7.20 7.83 -8.13
CA GLU A 9 6.54 9.09 -7.78
C GLU A 9 5.31 8.86 -6.91
N VAL A 10 4.51 7.84 -7.21
CA VAL A 10 3.31 7.48 -6.43
C VAL A 10 3.48 6.12 -5.78
N VAL A 11 3.39 6.10 -4.46
CA VAL A 11 3.35 4.87 -3.66
C VAL A 11 1.93 4.67 -3.15
N THR A 12 1.44 3.45 -3.24
CA THR A 12 0.19 3.03 -2.64
C THR A 12 0.46 1.88 -1.67
N VAL A 13 -0.37 1.74 -0.65
CA VAL A 13 -0.20 0.72 0.39
C VAL A 13 -1.57 0.21 0.83
N ASP A 14 -1.72 -1.10 0.92
CA ASP A 14 -2.87 -1.70 1.58
C ASP A 14 -2.88 -1.42 3.09
N PHE A 15 -4.05 -1.52 3.71
CA PHE A 15 -4.22 -1.27 5.13
C PHE A 15 -4.12 -2.55 5.99
N ASP A 16 -4.98 -3.53 5.74
CA ASP A 16 -5.17 -4.65 6.67
C ASP A 16 -4.16 -5.76 6.39
N ASP A 17 -3.50 -6.28 7.42
CA ASP A 17 -2.36 -7.23 7.31
C ASP A 17 -1.11 -6.68 6.57
N THR A 18 -1.21 -5.45 6.05
CA THR A 18 -0.08 -4.70 5.47
C THR A 18 0.41 -3.58 6.38
N LEU A 19 -0.41 -2.56 6.68
CA LEU A 19 -0.07 -1.47 7.60
C LEU A 19 -0.42 -1.80 9.05
N LYS A 20 -1.57 -2.44 9.25
CA LYS A 20 -2.11 -2.82 10.54
C LYS A 20 -2.36 -4.33 10.54
N MET A 21 -1.72 -5.05 11.44
CA MET A 21 -1.89 -6.51 11.54
C MET A 21 -3.32 -6.82 12.00
N LYS A 22 -4.07 -7.68 11.30
CA LYS A 22 -5.44 -8.04 11.72
C LYS A 22 -5.44 -8.87 13.00
N GLU A 23 -4.41 -9.70 13.22
CA GLU A 23 -4.34 -10.63 14.36
C GLU A 23 -4.48 -9.91 15.71
N ASP A 24 -3.74 -8.82 15.90
CA ASP A 24 -3.68 -8.08 17.18
C ASP A 24 -4.00 -6.58 17.04
N GLY A 25 -4.31 -6.11 15.83
CA GLY A 25 -4.56 -4.71 15.53
C GLY A 25 -3.31 -3.82 15.62
N SER A 26 -2.12 -4.40 15.79
CA SER A 26 -0.89 -3.66 15.97
C SER A 26 -0.40 -3.02 14.67
N PRO A 27 0.34 -1.90 14.75
CA PRO A 27 0.99 -1.34 13.57
C PRO A 27 2.11 -2.24 13.07
N ASN A 28 2.25 -2.39 11.76
CA ASN A 28 3.37 -3.09 11.15
C ASN A 28 4.61 -2.16 11.09
N PRO A 29 5.61 -2.33 11.99
CA PRO A 29 6.73 -1.40 12.09
C PRO A 29 7.65 -1.45 10.86
N ILE A 30 7.66 -2.56 10.11
CA ILE A 30 8.52 -2.76 8.95
C ILE A 30 8.00 -1.90 7.79
N ILE A 31 6.70 -1.96 7.52
CA ILE A 31 6.06 -1.22 6.44
C ILE A 31 5.99 0.28 6.77
N ILE A 32 5.65 0.63 8.01
CA ILE A 32 5.71 2.03 8.48
C ILE A 32 7.11 2.63 8.28
N ARG A 33 8.16 1.93 8.69
CA ARG A 33 9.55 2.41 8.51
C ARG A 33 9.90 2.57 7.03
N LYS A 34 9.41 1.71 6.15
CA LYS A 34 9.64 1.82 4.70
C LYS A 34 8.93 3.04 4.11
N ILE A 35 7.66 3.25 4.45
CA ILE A 35 6.86 4.40 4.00
C ILE A 35 7.50 5.71 4.48
N ASN A 36 7.90 5.79 5.75
CA ASN A 36 8.55 6.98 6.29
C ASN A 36 9.88 7.30 5.57
N LYS A 37 10.65 6.28 5.16
CA LYS A 37 11.85 6.48 4.33
C LYS A 37 11.55 6.92 2.90
N LEU A 38 10.38 6.55 2.37
CA LEU A 38 9.94 6.91 1.02
C LEU A 38 9.36 8.32 0.95
N ARG A 39 8.76 8.81 2.03
CA ARG A 39 8.05 10.11 2.09
C ARG A 39 8.78 11.29 1.46
N ASN A 40 10.10 11.39 1.64
CA ASN A 40 10.90 12.51 1.09
C ASN A 40 11.47 12.23 -0.31
N LYS A 41 11.17 11.06 -0.89
CA LYS A 41 11.70 10.60 -2.19
C LYS A 41 10.61 10.55 -3.27
N VAL A 42 9.38 10.33 -2.84
CA VAL A 42 8.19 10.18 -3.69
C VAL A 42 7.29 11.39 -3.56
N GLU A 43 6.47 11.63 -4.57
CA GLU A 43 5.53 12.75 -4.59
C GLU A 43 4.32 12.48 -3.70
N LYS A 44 3.75 11.27 -3.82
CA LYS A 44 2.51 10.88 -3.14
C LYS A 44 2.60 9.51 -2.48
N ILE A 45 1.97 9.41 -1.31
CA ILE A 45 1.74 8.14 -0.62
C ILE A 45 0.25 8.05 -0.27
N TYR A 46 -0.44 7.05 -0.80
CA TYR A 46 -1.87 6.82 -0.56
C TYR A 46 -2.11 5.48 0.10
N ILE A 47 -3.13 5.41 0.97
CA ILE A 47 -3.69 4.14 1.41
C ILE A 47 -4.78 3.71 0.43
N VAL A 48 -4.74 2.46 -0.02
CA VAL A 48 -5.75 1.85 -0.91
C VAL A 48 -6.17 0.53 -0.29
N THR A 49 -7.41 0.43 0.19
CA THR A 49 -7.91 -0.74 0.94
C THR A 49 -9.22 -1.27 0.36
N SER A 50 -9.42 -2.58 0.44
CA SER A 50 -10.67 -3.25 0.01
C SER A 50 -11.85 -3.02 0.94
N ARG A 51 -11.65 -2.37 2.10
CA ARG A 51 -12.72 -2.02 3.03
C ARG A 51 -13.87 -1.25 2.36
N ARG A 52 -15.08 -1.42 2.91
CA ARG A 52 -16.26 -0.62 2.54
C ARG A 52 -16.04 0.85 2.88
N ASP A 53 -16.45 1.75 1.99
CA ASP A 53 -16.52 3.18 2.26
C ASP A 53 -17.63 3.46 3.26
N SER A 54 -17.22 3.59 4.52
CA SER A 54 -18.07 3.95 5.65
C SER A 54 -17.33 4.94 6.53
N TRP A 55 -18.10 5.68 7.34
CA TRP A 55 -17.54 6.61 8.30
C TRP A 55 -16.64 5.90 9.32
N ASP A 56 -17.07 4.76 9.86
CA ASP A 56 -16.28 3.98 10.84
C ASP A 56 -14.93 3.53 10.28
N ASN A 57 -14.90 3.00 9.05
CA ASN A 57 -13.65 2.57 8.42
C ASN A 57 -12.71 3.74 8.16
N ARG A 58 -13.24 4.88 7.73
CA ARG A 58 -12.44 6.10 7.54
C ARG A 58 -11.90 6.61 8.87
N LEU A 59 -12.72 6.62 9.92
CA LEU A 59 -12.29 7.07 11.24
C LEU A 59 -11.15 6.19 11.76
N GLU A 60 -11.30 4.87 11.70
CA GLU A 60 -10.25 3.93 12.15
C GLU A 60 -8.93 4.13 11.40
N ILE A 61 -8.97 4.30 10.07
CA ILE A 61 -7.75 4.52 9.28
C ILE A 61 -7.12 5.87 9.62
N ASN A 62 -7.91 6.93 9.80
CA ASN A 62 -7.39 8.24 10.19
C ASN A 62 -6.77 8.20 11.60
N ASP A 63 -7.46 7.59 12.57
CA ASP A 63 -6.94 7.43 13.93
C ASP A 63 -5.62 6.64 13.93
N PHE A 64 -5.52 5.60 13.10
CA PHE A 64 -4.29 4.85 12.92
C PHE A 64 -3.17 5.71 12.32
N ILE A 65 -3.46 6.50 11.28
CA ILE A 65 -2.50 7.43 10.66
C ILE A 65 -1.98 8.43 11.70
N ASP A 66 -2.88 9.05 12.46
CA ASP A 66 -2.54 10.09 13.43
C ASP A 66 -1.74 9.53 14.60
N THR A 67 -2.17 8.39 15.15
CA THR A 67 -1.48 7.70 16.24
C THR A 67 -0.05 7.31 15.85
N ASN A 68 0.15 6.87 14.61
CA ASN A 68 1.45 6.45 14.09
C ASN A 68 2.22 7.58 13.37
N GLN A 69 1.68 8.80 13.35
CA GLN A 69 2.28 9.99 12.73
C GLN A 69 2.66 9.77 11.26
N LEU A 70 1.83 9.06 10.51
CA LEU A 70 2.09 8.74 9.10
C LEU A 70 1.74 9.93 8.21
N LYS A 71 2.63 10.25 7.26
CA LYS A 71 2.40 11.32 6.28
C LYS A 71 1.79 10.75 4.99
N ILE A 72 0.47 10.54 5.04
CA ILE A 72 -0.36 10.00 3.96
C ILE A 72 -1.08 11.14 3.23
N ASP A 73 -1.12 11.11 1.90
CA ASP A 73 -1.75 12.14 1.06
C ASP A 73 -3.25 11.88 0.81
N GLY A 74 -3.76 10.69 1.11
CA GLY A 74 -5.15 10.33 0.89
C GLY A 74 -5.45 8.86 1.17
N ILE A 75 -6.74 8.57 1.38
CA ILE A 75 -7.28 7.24 1.69
C ILE A 75 -8.35 6.90 0.66
N TYR A 76 -8.19 5.76 -0.01
CA TYR A 76 -9.10 5.25 -1.02
C TYR A 76 -9.65 3.88 -0.58
N LEU A 77 -10.96 3.82 -0.36
CA LEU A 77 -11.68 2.59 -0.05
C LEU A 77 -12.33 2.10 -1.33
N THR A 78 -12.01 0.87 -1.75
CA THR A 78 -12.47 0.36 -3.06
C THR A 78 -13.87 -0.21 -3.03
N ASN A 79 -14.49 -0.34 -1.84
CA ASN A 79 -15.77 -1.02 -1.67
C ASN A 79 -15.74 -2.46 -2.20
N PHE A 80 -14.69 -3.22 -1.86
CA PHE A 80 -14.46 -4.60 -2.31
C PHE A 80 -14.25 -4.78 -3.81
N ALA A 81 -14.17 -3.69 -4.59
CA ALA A 81 -13.72 -3.76 -5.98
C ALA A 81 -12.21 -3.97 -6.03
N ASP A 82 -11.72 -4.61 -7.09
CA ASP A 82 -10.29 -4.83 -7.27
C ASP A 82 -9.49 -3.53 -7.17
N LYS A 83 -8.37 -3.57 -6.43
CA LYS A 83 -7.55 -2.38 -6.18
C LYS A 83 -6.95 -1.80 -7.44
N TRP A 84 -6.66 -2.63 -8.45
CA TRP A 84 -5.98 -2.19 -9.68
C TRP A 84 -6.72 -1.04 -10.39
N TYR A 85 -8.05 -0.96 -10.34
CA TYR A 85 -8.79 0.18 -10.89
C TYR A 85 -8.39 1.50 -10.23
N THR A 86 -8.26 1.49 -8.91
CA THR A 86 -7.85 2.64 -8.12
C THR A 86 -6.37 2.95 -8.32
N LEU A 87 -5.50 1.93 -8.30
CA LEU A 87 -4.07 2.10 -8.56
C LEU A 87 -3.80 2.74 -9.93
N LYS A 88 -4.54 2.34 -10.96
CA LYS A 88 -4.49 2.93 -12.31
C LYS A 88 -4.86 4.41 -12.28
N LYS A 89 -5.96 4.77 -11.61
CA LYS A 89 -6.42 6.17 -11.50
C LYS A 89 -5.42 7.05 -10.76
N LEU A 90 -4.70 6.49 -9.79
CA LEU A 90 -3.69 7.19 -9.02
C LEU A 90 -2.32 7.23 -9.70
N ASN A 91 -2.15 6.58 -10.85
CA ASN A 91 -0.85 6.37 -11.49
C ASN A 91 0.19 5.79 -10.51
N SER A 92 -0.21 4.79 -9.72
CA SER A 92 0.69 4.14 -8.77
C SER A 92 1.92 3.57 -9.48
N ASP A 93 3.11 3.73 -8.90
CA ASP A 93 4.35 3.10 -9.40
C ASP A 93 4.74 1.88 -8.56
N LEU A 94 4.41 1.94 -7.27
CA LEU A 94 4.77 0.94 -6.27
C LEU A 94 3.57 0.70 -5.35
N HIS A 95 3.16 -0.55 -5.19
CA HIS A 95 2.09 -0.96 -4.29
C HIS A 95 2.59 -1.97 -3.26
N PHE A 96 2.21 -1.82 -1.99
CA PHE A 96 2.47 -2.79 -0.94
C PHE A 96 1.18 -3.49 -0.58
N ASP A 97 1.18 -4.83 -0.55
CA ASP A 97 -0.01 -5.63 -0.27
C ASP A 97 0.41 -7.01 0.25
N ASP A 98 -0.45 -7.66 1.04
CA ASP A 98 -0.21 -8.97 1.64
C ASP A 98 -0.97 -10.13 0.95
N GLU A 99 -1.94 -9.82 0.09
CA GLU A 99 -2.81 -10.81 -0.51
C GLU A 99 -2.32 -11.24 -1.90
N LYS A 100 -2.04 -12.53 -2.07
CA LYS A 100 -1.53 -13.08 -3.33
C LYS A 100 -2.44 -12.81 -4.53
N GLU A 101 -3.74 -12.92 -4.33
CA GLU A 101 -4.75 -12.71 -5.38
C GLU A 101 -4.74 -11.25 -5.88
N GLU A 102 -4.56 -10.28 -4.98
CA GLU A 102 -4.37 -8.88 -5.32
C GLU A 102 -3.05 -8.67 -6.10
N TRP A 103 -1.96 -9.32 -5.70
CA TRP A 103 -0.67 -9.20 -6.41
C TRP A 103 -0.76 -9.66 -7.86
N ASP A 104 -1.38 -10.82 -8.08
CA ASP A 104 -1.53 -11.41 -9.40
C ASP A 104 -2.45 -10.53 -10.26
N THR A 105 -3.58 -10.10 -9.71
CA THR A 105 -4.53 -9.21 -10.41
C THR A 105 -3.89 -7.87 -10.80
N ILE A 106 -3.11 -7.26 -9.91
CA ILE A 106 -2.39 -6.01 -10.19
C ILE A 106 -1.33 -6.24 -11.28
N ARG A 107 -0.57 -7.34 -11.21
CA ARG A 107 0.46 -7.65 -12.22
C ARG A 107 -0.15 -7.86 -13.61
N ASP A 108 -1.27 -8.56 -13.69
CA ASP A 108 -1.94 -8.87 -14.96
C ASP A 108 -2.55 -7.61 -15.61
N ASN A 109 -3.08 -6.69 -14.80
CA ASN A 109 -3.77 -5.49 -15.30
C ASN A 109 -2.87 -4.25 -15.39
N LEU A 110 -1.82 -4.18 -14.56
CA LEU A 110 -0.91 -3.03 -14.43
C LEU A 110 0.56 -3.49 -14.34
N PRO A 111 1.13 -4.06 -15.41
CA PRO A 111 2.47 -4.64 -15.40
C PRO A 111 3.60 -3.64 -15.11
N SER A 112 3.33 -2.32 -15.21
CA SER A 112 4.27 -1.26 -14.84
C SER A 112 4.35 -1.02 -13.33
N VAL A 113 3.35 -1.45 -12.56
CA VAL A 113 3.31 -1.26 -11.10
C VAL A 113 4.16 -2.33 -10.42
N LYS A 114 5.13 -1.88 -9.63
CA LYS A 114 5.92 -2.78 -8.80
C LYS A 114 5.12 -3.16 -7.57
N VAL A 115 4.89 -4.46 -7.36
CA VAL A 115 4.21 -4.96 -6.16
C VAL A 115 5.26 -5.41 -5.15
N VAL A 116 5.20 -4.87 -3.93
CA VAL A 116 5.97 -5.30 -2.78
C VAL A 116 5.07 -6.21 -1.94
N ARG A 117 5.39 -7.49 -1.99
CA ARG A 117 4.66 -8.54 -1.29
C ARG A 117 4.95 -8.50 0.20
N VAL A 118 3.92 -8.45 1.01
CA VAL A 118 3.99 -8.48 2.48
C VAL A 118 3.48 -9.84 2.95
N ASP A 119 4.15 -10.42 3.93
CA ASP A 119 3.69 -11.65 4.56
C ASP A 119 2.65 -11.28 5.63
N HIS A 120 1.40 -11.71 5.47
CA HIS A 120 0.29 -11.34 6.37
C HIS A 120 0.49 -11.81 7.81
N ASN A 121 1.29 -12.86 8.05
CA ASN A 121 1.53 -13.38 9.41
C ASN A 121 2.61 -12.58 10.14
N THR A 122 3.62 -12.11 9.41
CA THR A 122 4.83 -11.53 10.02
C THR A 122 4.99 -10.04 9.74
N GLY A 123 4.19 -9.50 8.83
CA GLY A 123 4.31 -8.13 8.32
C GLY A 123 5.60 -7.88 7.53
N LYS A 124 6.40 -8.91 7.25
CA LYS A 124 7.71 -8.79 6.58
C LYS A 124 7.51 -8.70 5.08
N VAL A 125 8.40 -7.97 4.42
CA VAL A 125 8.47 -8.01 2.95
C VAL A 125 9.04 -9.37 2.53
N ILE A 126 8.28 -10.07 1.69
CA ILE A 126 8.72 -11.29 1.02
C ILE A 126 9.71 -10.85 -0.05
N LYS A 127 10.96 -11.30 0.07
CA LYS A 127 11.95 -11.09 -1.00
C LYS A 127 11.60 -12.06 -2.11
N ASP A 128 11.44 -11.56 -3.33
CA ASP A 128 11.46 -12.44 -4.49
C ASP A 128 12.84 -13.14 -4.50
N GLU A 129 12.83 -14.46 -4.29
CA GLU A 129 13.98 -15.29 -4.59
C GLU A 129 14.13 -15.28 -6.12
N ASN A 130 15.02 -14.43 -6.61
CA ASN A 130 15.36 -14.39 -8.04
C ASN A 130 15.74 -15.81 -8.50
N LYS A 131 14.97 -16.35 -9.44
CA LYS A 131 15.46 -17.30 -10.44
C LYS A 131 16.04 -16.51 -11.61
#